data_AF-A0A935ICF9-F1
#
_entry.id   AF-A0A935ICF9-F1
#
_cell.length_a   1.000
_cell.length_b   1.000
_cell.length_c   1.000
_cell.angle_alpha   90.00
_cell.angle_beta   90.00
_cell.angle_gamma   90.00
#
_symmetry.space_group_name_H-M   'P 1'
#
loop_
_entity.id
_entity.type
_entity.pdbx_description
1 polymer ?
#
loop_
_entity_poly.entity_id
_entity_poly.type
_entity_poly.pdbx_seq_one_letter_code
_entity_poly.pdbx_strand_id
1 'polypeptide(L)'
;MSPTEEIWLVSATCAAYYTKSIDSTWTTDSSLNNENNEAFDHQSYERISFFDKDTAILSGYISAVDTGYNPRKNGYYRTTDAGKTWNLMDYGGNSWIYTICTSDQGHAWMGGLSKQVFYTKDYGRSWTTKQLPYSSSDRTYGISMRSSGIGVASSDNNEIVATTDNWSSVTHLPTPLDQNLILVNREVQGTDIRISKIALWNEFIIVKQAGRVFITPRHPISWAPFHYDIYDFAIDANTQKLFAVKADLTVLAFTSPIAFHNLRREALSCHPFDLKAVNNSLFALCLNNEVYKVSESRFIRTRPYTLDLAIPEPTFVMRSGKTKWGVSGDQIYMAEDDSSGWYRDNVLGFYVSGCKQISDSVAILWDGYNTNYLYSIYDRTATVYVPTLSLSDFIGSQMASLSISSVSSGCFNHDDDIVVYNRTKDGTLQSTNASIRRKTNSKFFRFRNSIRVDSLHRALDDINSSPATIPSIRNFRITSRDRSNYLTMVDEIVRNNKKYNEFAETSFDKSFYYSVPNILDSLPDSILTQVLSSRERFASTSSYTMTVKLVNNNGDTLFCNSPQLLSWISLESSMED
;
A
#
# COMPACT_ATOMS: atom_id res chain seq x y z
N MET A 1 -11.86 -2.97 19.00
CA MET A 1 -11.48 -2.39 20.30
C MET A 1 -12.58 -2.66 21.30
N SER A 2 -12.24 -3.39 22.35
CA SER A 2 -13.05 -3.57 23.56
C SER A 2 -12.87 -2.38 24.51
N PRO A 3 -13.72 -2.23 25.54
CA PRO A 3 -13.53 -1.23 26.59
C PRO A 3 -12.22 -1.38 27.39
N THR A 4 -11.66 -2.59 27.43
CA THR A 4 -10.36 -2.94 28.03
C THR A 4 -9.17 -2.68 27.10
N GLU A 5 -9.41 -2.05 25.94
CA GLU A 5 -8.42 -1.77 24.89
C GLU A 5 -7.81 -2.99 24.21
N GLU A 6 -8.39 -4.18 24.39
CA GLU A 6 -8.06 -5.33 23.55
C GLU A 6 -8.53 -5.04 22.12
N ILE A 7 -7.67 -5.40 21.19
CA ILE A 7 -7.79 -5.02 19.79
C ILE A 7 -8.20 -6.26 19.03
N TRP A 8 -9.29 -6.13 18.28
CA TRP A 8 -9.80 -7.18 17.40
C TRP A 8 -9.84 -6.63 15.99
N LEU A 9 -9.31 -7.40 15.04
CA LEU A 9 -9.39 -7.15 13.61
C LEU A 9 -10.11 -8.32 12.96
N VAL A 10 -11.06 -8.00 12.09
CA VAL A 10 -11.80 -8.98 11.30
C VAL A 10 -11.75 -8.57 9.84
N SER A 11 -11.78 -9.54 8.93
CA SER A 11 -11.65 -9.28 7.50
C SER A 11 -12.82 -9.80 6.68
N ALA A 12 -12.97 -9.26 5.48
CA ALA A 12 -13.92 -9.74 4.49
C ALA A 12 -13.65 -11.20 4.05
N THR A 13 -12.49 -11.77 4.37
CA THR A 13 -12.15 -13.18 4.12
C THR A 13 -12.51 -14.10 5.29
N CYS A 14 -13.31 -13.62 6.24
CA CYS A 14 -13.67 -14.33 7.48
C CYS A 14 -12.45 -14.72 8.34
N ALA A 15 -11.42 -13.88 8.36
CA ALA A 15 -10.33 -14.00 9.31
C ALA A 15 -10.57 -13.08 10.50
N ALA A 16 -10.17 -13.53 11.70
CA ALA A 16 -10.22 -12.82 12.96
C ALA A 16 -8.88 -12.91 13.67
N TYR A 17 -8.40 -11.76 14.12
CA TYR A 17 -7.15 -11.58 14.84
C TYR A 17 -7.43 -10.75 16.09
N TYR A 18 -6.76 -11.08 17.19
CA TYR A 18 -6.85 -10.30 18.41
C TYR A 18 -5.47 -10.06 19.03
N THR A 19 -5.36 -8.99 19.82
CA THR A 19 -4.20 -8.73 20.66
C THR A 19 -4.61 -8.04 21.95
N LYS A 20 -3.86 -8.28 23.03
CA LYS A 20 -4.12 -7.72 24.36
C LYS A 20 -3.89 -6.20 24.41
N SER A 21 -2.97 -5.70 23.59
CA SER A 21 -2.62 -4.29 23.49
C SER A 21 -1.98 -4.03 22.13
N ILE A 22 -1.94 -2.77 21.69
CA ILE A 22 -1.38 -2.40 20.38
C ILE A 22 0.10 -2.78 20.20
N ASP A 23 0.86 -2.89 21.29
CA ASP A 23 2.28 -3.25 21.32
C ASP A 23 2.52 -4.75 21.60
N SER A 24 1.46 -5.56 21.71
CA SER A 24 1.57 -7.00 21.89
C SER A 24 1.54 -7.77 20.56
N THR A 25 2.02 -9.02 20.58
CA THR A 25 1.82 -9.96 19.48
C THR A 25 0.35 -10.21 19.23
N TRP A 26 -0.01 -10.47 17.97
CA TRP A 26 -1.36 -10.81 17.58
C TRP A 26 -1.53 -12.32 17.53
N THR A 27 -2.74 -12.77 17.82
CA THR A 27 -3.12 -14.17 17.78
C THR A 27 -4.31 -14.32 16.85
N THR A 28 -4.33 -15.43 16.11
CA THR A 28 -5.47 -15.82 15.28
C THR A 28 -6.54 -16.50 16.10
N ASP A 29 -7.81 -16.18 15.83
CA ASP A 29 -8.93 -16.88 16.42
C ASP A 29 -9.40 -18.01 15.50
N SER A 30 -8.94 -19.23 15.76
CA SER A 30 -9.30 -20.42 14.97
C SER A 30 -10.79 -20.78 15.08
N SER A 31 -11.53 -20.28 16.07
CA SER A 31 -12.97 -20.53 16.18
C SER A 31 -13.80 -19.73 15.18
N LEU A 32 -13.25 -18.61 14.70
CA LEU A 32 -13.86 -17.74 13.69
C LEU A 32 -13.19 -17.87 12.32
N ASN A 33 -11.91 -18.27 12.26
CA ASN A 33 -11.22 -18.46 10.99
C ASN A 33 -11.76 -19.69 10.25
N ASN A 34 -12.40 -19.46 9.10
CA ASN A 34 -12.82 -20.54 8.22
C ASN A 34 -11.79 -20.77 7.10
N GLU A 35 -10.96 -21.80 7.24
CA GLU A 35 -9.91 -22.16 6.27
C GLU A 35 -10.47 -22.66 4.92
N ASN A 36 -11.76 -23.03 4.86
CA ASN A 36 -12.40 -23.63 3.68
C ASN A 36 -13.26 -22.65 2.87
N ASN A 37 -13.14 -21.34 3.10
CA ASN A 37 -13.72 -20.37 2.16
C ASN A 37 -12.89 -20.40 0.88
N GLU A 38 -13.25 -21.30 -0.05
CA GLU A 38 -12.98 -21.07 -1.47
C GLU A 38 -13.36 -19.62 -1.76
N ALA A 39 -12.51 -18.89 -2.50
CA ALA A 39 -12.50 -17.43 -2.62
C ALA A 39 -13.80 -16.76 -3.13
N PHE A 40 -14.88 -17.53 -3.27
CA PHE A 40 -16.18 -17.15 -3.79
C PHE A 40 -17.38 -17.61 -2.93
N ASP A 41 -17.21 -18.32 -1.80
CA ASP A 41 -18.35 -18.67 -0.93
C ASP A 41 -18.76 -17.50 -0.02
N HIS A 42 -19.00 -16.35 -0.64
CA HIS A 42 -19.80 -15.18 -0.23
C HIS A 42 -19.77 -14.62 1.19
N GLN A 43 -19.16 -15.24 2.21
CA GLN A 43 -19.22 -14.76 3.58
C GLN A 43 -18.17 -13.68 3.86
N SER A 44 -18.54 -12.68 4.65
CA SER A 44 -17.64 -11.61 5.06
C SER A 44 -17.88 -11.20 6.51
N TYR A 45 -16.80 -10.89 7.23
CA TYR A 45 -16.87 -10.17 8.49
C TYR A 45 -16.69 -8.67 8.25
N GLU A 46 -17.62 -7.87 8.77
CA GLU A 46 -17.66 -6.43 8.53
C GLU A 46 -17.33 -5.63 9.79
N ARG A 47 -17.94 -5.98 10.93
CA ARG A 47 -17.85 -5.18 12.16
C ARG A 47 -17.82 -6.06 13.40
N ILE A 48 -16.88 -5.79 14.30
CA ILE A 48 -16.90 -6.27 15.68
C ILE A 48 -17.20 -5.12 16.64
N SER A 49 -18.25 -5.28 17.44
CA SER A 49 -18.73 -4.26 18.38
C SER A 49 -18.98 -4.83 19.76
N PHE A 50 -18.34 -4.21 20.75
CA PHE A 50 -18.48 -4.55 22.16
C PHE A 50 -19.60 -3.71 22.77
N PHE A 51 -20.50 -4.38 23.50
CA PHE A 51 -21.43 -3.70 24.40
C PHE A 51 -20.68 -3.31 25.69
N ASP A 52 -19.95 -4.27 26.25
CA ASP A 52 -19.21 -4.11 27.50
C ASP A 52 -17.87 -4.88 27.41
N LYS A 53 -17.19 -5.10 28.54
CA LYS A 53 -15.88 -5.79 28.58
C LYS A 53 -15.94 -7.27 28.20
N ASP A 54 -17.10 -7.92 28.35
CA ASP A 54 -17.28 -9.36 28.15
C ASP A 54 -18.17 -9.67 26.93
N THR A 55 -19.13 -8.80 26.61
CA THR A 55 -20.15 -9.04 25.59
C THR A 55 -19.89 -8.28 24.31
N ALA A 56 -19.80 -9.01 23.19
CA ALA A 56 -19.62 -8.42 21.86
C ALA A 56 -20.37 -9.20 20.78
N ILE A 57 -20.57 -8.54 19.65
CA ILE A 57 -21.12 -9.14 18.43
C ILE A 57 -20.23 -8.84 17.23
N LEU A 58 -20.18 -9.81 16.33
CA LEU A 58 -19.51 -9.76 15.05
C LEU A 58 -20.56 -9.93 13.94
N SER A 59 -20.69 -8.93 13.09
CA SER A 59 -21.68 -8.86 12.02
C SER A 59 -21.01 -8.82 10.64
N GLY A 60 -21.75 -9.23 9.62
CA GLY A 60 -21.35 -9.11 8.23
C GLY A 60 -22.33 -9.84 7.32
N TYR A 61 -21.82 -10.49 6.29
CA TYR A 61 -22.59 -11.46 5.49
C TYR A 61 -22.19 -12.86 5.97
N ILE A 62 -22.91 -13.40 6.96
CA ILE A 62 -22.51 -14.61 7.71
C ILE A 62 -23.63 -15.62 7.61
N SER A 63 -23.37 -16.81 7.06
CA SER A 63 -24.39 -17.85 6.90
C SER A 63 -24.64 -18.57 8.22
N ALA A 64 -25.83 -18.41 8.81
CA ALA A 64 -26.19 -18.99 10.11
C ALA A 64 -26.87 -20.36 10.03
N VAL A 65 -27.49 -20.71 8.90
CA VAL A 65 -28.24 -21.97 8.77
C VAL A 65 -28.15 -22.52 7.35
N ASP A 66 -27.63 -23.74 7.21
CA ASP A 66 -27.89 -24.60 6.06
C ASP A 66 -29.04 -25.55 6.44
N THR A 67 -30.22 -25.34 5.87
CA THR A 67 -31.39 -26.20 6.11
C THR A 67 -31.59 -27.23 5.00
N GLY A 68 -30.68 -27.36 4.03
CA GLY A 68 -30.80 -28.27 2.89
C GLY A 68 -31.94 -27.96 1.90
N TYR A 69 -32.93 -27.11 2.27
CA TYR A 69 -34.13 -26.82 1.47
C TYR A 69 -34.55 -25.34 1.46
N ASN A 70 -33.88 -24.45 2.20
CA ASN A 70 -34.20 -23.02 2.29
C ASN A 70 -32.93 -22.19 2.02
N PRO A 71 -33.02 -20.98 1.42
CA PRO A 71 -31.85 -20.15 1.17
C PRO A 71 -31.14 -19.84 2.50
N ARG A 72 -29.80 -19.91 2.48
CA ARG A 72 -28.92 -19.60 3.62
C ARG A 72 -29.39 -18.32 4.29
N LYS A 73 -29.83 -18.40 5.55
CA LYS A 73 -30.17 -17.22 6.36
C LYS A 73 -28.89 -16.61 6.92
N ASN A 74 -28.82 -15.28 6.93
CA ASN A 74 -27.72 -14.58 7.57
C ASN A 74 -27.88 -14.55 9.09
N GLY A 75 -26.76 -14.54 9.80
CA GLY A 75 -26.69 -14.33 11.25
C GLY A 75 -25.52 -13.48 11.68
N TYR A 76 -25.10 -13.67 12.92
CA TYR A 76 -24.03 -12.92 13.58
C TYR A 76 -23.37 -13.81 14.63
N TYR A 77 -22.11 -13.56 14.94
CA TYR A 77 -21.48 -14.20 16.09
C TYR A 77 -21.65 -13.34 17.34
N ARG A 78 -21.83 -14.00 18.48
CA ARG A 78 -21.96 -13.37 19.79
C ARG A 78 -21.05 -14.04 20.81
N THR A 79 -20.36 -13.24 21.60
CA THR A 79 -19.56 -13.67 22.76
C THR A 79 -20.09 -13.05 24.05
N THR A 80 -19.85 -13.71 25.18
CA THR A 80 -20.11 -13.20 26.55
C THR A 80 -18.92 -13.43 27.49
N ASP A 81 -17.76 -13.77 26.93
CA ASP A 81 -16.55 -14.09 27.67
C ASP A 81 -15.32 -13.38 27.08
N ALA A 82 -15.54 -12.17 26.57
CA ALA A 82 -14.54 -11.30 25.95
C ALA A 82 -13.90 -11.88 24.67
N GLY A 83 -14.68 -12.66 23.91
CA GLY A 83 -14.26 -13.26 22.65
C GLY A 83 -13.47 -14.56 22.80
N LYS A 84 -13.46 -15.18 23.99
CA LYS A 84 -12.85 -16.52 24.15
C LYS A 84 -13.67 -17.59 23.44
N THR A 85 -14.99 -17.43 23.41
CA THR A 85 -15.90 -18.26 22.64
C THR A 85 -16.92 -17.42 21.88
N TRP A 86 -17.26 -17.87 20.68
CA TRP A 86 -18.22 -17.23 19.78
C TRP A 86 -19.33 -18.20 19.41
N ASN A 87 -20.58 -17.74 19.53
CA ASN A 87 -21.76 -18.52 19.15
C ASN A 87 -22.42 -17.86 17.94
N LEU A 88 -22.69 -18.66 16.91
CA LEU A 88 -23.44 -18.22 15.74
C LEU A 88 -24.93 -18.15 16.07
N MET A 89 -25.52 -16.98 15.86
CA MET A 89 -26.89 -16.65 16.24
C MET A 89 -27.69 -16.15 15.03
N ASP A 90 -28.99 -16.43 15.00
CA ASP A 90 -29.94 -15.85 14.04
C ASP A 90 -30.50 -14.52 14.61
N TYR A 91 -30.53 -13.47 13.80
CA TYR A 91 -31.18 -12.20 14.15
C TYR A 91 -32.60 -12.06 13.56
N GLY A 92 -33.13 -13.11 12.94
CA GLY A 92 -34.47 -13.19 12.38
C GLY A 92 -34.63 -12.52 11.02
N GLY A 93 -33.52 -12.14 10.37
CA GLY A 93 -33.51 -11.48 9.06
C GLY A 93 -32.59 -12.16 8.05
N ASN A 94 -32.49 -11.61 6.85
CA ASN A 94 -31.60 -12.11 5.82
C ASN A 94 -30.98 -10.95 5.03
N SER A 95 -29.93 -10.34 5.60
CA SER A 95 -29.28 -9.16 5.04
C SER A 95 -27.76 -9.19 5.27
N TRP A 96 -27.01 -8.60 4.35
CA TRP A 96 -25.62 -8.23 4.60
C TRP A 96 -25.57 -6.99 5.48
N ILE A 97 -25.06 -7.14 6.70
CA ILE A 97 -24.93 -6.05 7.67
C ILE A 97 -23.67 -5.23 7.43
N TYR A 98 -23.82 -3.92 7.16
CA TYR A 98 -22.70 -3.00 6.88
C TYR A 98 -22.30 -2.15 8.08
N THR A 99 -23.27 -1.82 8.92
CA THR A 99 -23.12 -0.84 9.98
C THR A 99 -23.80 -1.30 11.25
N ILE A 100 -23.21 -0.90 12.38
CA ILE A 100 -23.76 -1.20 13.69
C ILE A 100 -23.43 -0.08 14.68
N CYS A 101 -24.41 0.25 15.52
CA CYS A 101 -24.23 1.11 16.69
C CYS A 101 -24.56 0.28 17.93
N THR A 102 -23.71 0.31 18.95
CA THR A 102 -23.88 -0.40 20.23
C THR A 102 -23.86 0.58 21.39
N SER A 103 -24.39 0.17 22.54
CA SER A 103 -24.28 0.89 23.81
C SER A 103 -23.98 -0.10 24.95
N ASP A 104 -23.40 0.42 26.03
CA ASP A 104 -23.12 -0.33 27.26
C ASP A 104 -24.38 -0.75 28.03
N GLN A 105 -25.55 -0.22 27.67
CA GLN A 105 -26.85 -0.60 28.23
C GLN A 105 -27.48 -1.82 27.53
N GLY A 106 -26.73 -2.50 26.65
CA GLY A 106 -27.20 -3.69 25.94
C GLY A 106 -28.03 -3.41 24.70
N HIS A 107 -28.16 -2.14 24.30
CA HIS A 107 -28.84 -1.79 23.05
C HIS A 107 -27.89 -1.86 21.85
N ALA A 108 -28.38 -2.34 20.71
CA ALA A 108 -27.69 -2.21 19.44
C ALA A 108 -28.65 -2.08 18.26
N TRP A 109 -28.15 -1.46 17.19
CA TRP A 109 -28.85 -1.25 15.93
C TRP A 109 -27.96 -1.66 14.77
N MET A 110 -28.41 -2.62 13.98
CA MET A 110 -27.71 -3.08 12.77
C MET A 110 -28.46 -2.61 11.52
N GLY A 111 -27.71 -2.21 10.51
CA GLY A 111 -28.23 -1.81 9.20
C GLY A 111 -27.44 -2.45 8.06
N GLY A 112 -28.12 -2.72 6.94
CA GLY A 112 -27.56 -3.50 5.85
C GLY A 112 -28.35 -3.38 4.54
N LEU A 113 -28.20 -4.37 3.68
CA LEU A 113 -28.93 -4.55 2.42
C LEU A 113 -30.37 -5.07 2.67
N SER A 114 -31.26 -4.22 3.17
CA SER A 114 -32.69 -4.56 3.34
C SER A 114 -33.61 -3.36 3.61
N LYS A 115 -33.09 -2.13 3.63
CA LYS A 115 -33.75 -0.93 4.20
C LYS A 115 -34.25 -1.12 5.64
N GLN A 116 -33.76 -2.15 6.35
CA GLN A 116 -34.19 -2.43 7.72
C GLN A 116 -33.14 -1.97 8.72
N VAL A 117 -33.62 -1.71 9.93
CA VAL A 117 -32.82 -1.61 11.14
C VAL A 117 -33.23 -2.75 12.06
N PHE A 118 -32.28 -3.59 12.41
CA PHE A 118 -32.45 -4.61 13.44
C PHE A 118 -32.06 -4.03 14.78
N TYR A 119 -32.94 -4.11 15.77
CA TYR A 119 -32.77 -3.54 17.10
C TYR A 119 -32.80 -4.63 18.18
N THR A 120 -31.82 -4.59 19.07
CA THR A 120 -31.78 -5.37 20.31
C THR A 120 -31.70 -4.45 21.51
N LYS A 121 -32.22 -4.90 22.65
CA LYS A 121 -32.11 -4.24 23.96
C LYS A 121 -31.53 -5.15 25.06
N ASP A 122 -31.09 -6.34 24.67
CA ASP A 122 -30.70 -7.42 25.58
C ASP A 122 -29.33 -8.00 25.21
N TYR A 123 -28.40 -7.12 24.82
CA TYR A 123 -27.04 -7.46 24.43
C TYR A 123 -26.99 -8.43 23.24
N GLY A 124 -27.89 -8.22 22.27
CA GLY A 124 -28.01 -9.05 21.09
C GLY A 124 -28.44 -10.48 21.42
N ARG A 125 -29.31 -10.71 22.40
CA ARG A 125 -29.91 -12.06 22.60
C ARG A 125 -31.13 -12.23 21.71
N SER A 126 -31.89 -11.17 21.52
CA SER A 126 -33.06 -11.12 20.62
C SER A 126 -33.06 -9.82 19.82
N TRP A 127 -33.68 -9.89 18.65
CA TRP A 127 -33.74 -8.78 17.70
C TRP A 127 -35.19 -8.53 17.26
N THR A 128 -35.47 -7.25 16.98
CA THR A 128 -36.72 -6.78 16.39
C THR A 128 -36.39 -5.95 15.16
N THR A 129 -37.27 -5.97 14.15
CA THR A 129 -36.99 -5.31 12.86
C THR A 129 -37.87 -4.08 12.69
N LYS A 130 -37.26 -3.01 12.18
CA LYS A 130 -37.95 -1.78 11.78
C LYS A 130 -37.59 -1.43 10.34
N GLN A 131 -38.58 -1.01 9.57
CA GLN A 131 -38.40 -0.63 8.17
C GLN A 131 -38.08 0.86 8.08
N LEU A 132 -37.03 1.21 7.35
CA LEU A 132 -36.74 2.60 7.00
C LEU A 132 -37.38 2.94 5.64
N PRO A 133 -38.05 4.10 5.51
CA PRO A 133 -38.73 4.52 4.28
C PRO A 133 -37.76 5.17 3.28
N TYR A 134 -36.61 4.55 3.03
CA TYR A 134 -35.72 5.00 1.96
C TYR A 134 -36.38 4.85 0.59
N SER A 135 -36.34 5.92 -0.20
CA SER A 135 -36.97 6.01 -1.51
C SER A 135 -36.06 5.54 -2.65
N SER A 136 -34.74 5.67 -2.48
CA SER A 136 -33.77 5.57 -3.58
C SER A 136 -32.69 4.49 -3.38
N SER A 137 -32.69 3.81 -2.23
CA SER A 137 -31.67 2.81 -1.90
C SER A 137 -32.21 1.72 -0.98
N ASP A 138 -31.82 0.46 -1.25
CA ASP A 138 -32.09 -0.67 -0.38
C ASP A 138 -31.10 -0.85 0.79
N ARG A 139 -30.15 0.08 0.96
CA ARG A 139 -29.03 -0.06 1.88
C ARG A 139 -29.09 0.97 3.00
N THR A 140 -29.06 0.49 4.25
CA THR A 140 -28.67 1.32 5.39
C THR A 140 -27.15 1.26 5.51
N TYR A 141 -26.46 2.30 5.08
CA TYR A 141 -24.99 2.32 4.98
C TYR A 141 -24.32 2.86 6.25
N GLY A 142 -24.97 3.76 6.97
CA GLY A 142 -24.50 4.30 8.24
C GLY A 142 -25.64 4.41 9.25
N ILE A 143 -25.36 4.14 10.53
CA ILE A 143 -26.28 4.38 11.64
C ILE A 143 -25.52 4.94 12.83
N SER A 144 -26.09 5.94 13.51
CA SER A 144 -25.54 6.51 14.72
C SER A 144 -26.68 6.84 15.69
N MET A 145 -26.59 6.29 16.90
CA MET A 145 -27.55 6.50 17.97
C MET A 145 -26.86 7.21 19.13
N ARG A 146 -27.48 8.25 19.67
CA ARG A 146 -27.02 8.92 20.90
C ARG A 146 -27.69 8.35 22.15
N SER A 147 -28.93 7.87 21.99
CA SER A 147 -29.71 7.21 23.03
C SER A 147 -30.61 6.16 22.39
N SER A 148 -31.38 5.43 23.19
CA SER A 148 -32.32 4.44 22.68
C SER A 148 -33.37 5.01 21.71
N GLY A 149 -33.71 6.30 21.81
CA GLY A 149 -34.71 6.95 20.98
C GLY A 149 -34.16 7.86 19.88
N ILE A 150 -32.99 8.46 20.07
CA ILE A 150 -32.47 9.53 19.21
C ILE A 150 -31.35 9.00 18.31
N GLY A 151 -31.55 9.12 17.00
CA GLY A 151 -30.62 8.59 16.01
C GLY A 151 -30.69 9.22 14.63
N VAL A 152 -29.68 8.95 13.83
CA VAL A 152 -29.59 9.24 12.39
C VAL A 152 -29.08 8.02 11.64
N ALA A 153 -29.57 7.84 10.42
CA ALA A 153 -29.15 6.79 9.52
C ALA A 153 -29.05 7.34 8.10
N SER A 154 -28.16 6.76 7.32
CA SER A 154 -27.92 7.16 5.93
C SER A 154 -27.95 5.97 4.99
N SER A 155 -28.25 6.25 3.72
CA SER A 155 -28.20 5.26 2.64
C SER A 155 -26.95 5.40 1.78
N ASP A 156 -26.76 4.47 0.84
CA ASP A 156 -25.71 4.57 -0.17
C ASP A 156 -26.04 5.49 -1.35
N ASN A 157 -27.25 6.07 -1.38
CA ASN A 157 -27.75 6.88 -2.49
C ASN A 157 -28.36 8.22 -2.00
N ASN A 158 -27.58 9.01 -1.27
CA ASN A 158 -27.95 10.38 -0.88
C ASN A 158 -29.25 10.53 -0.05
N GLU A 159 -29.51 9.66 0.92
CA GLU A 159 -30.62 9.86 1.88
C GLU A 159 -30.12 9.87 3.32
N ILE A 160 -30.66 10.79 4.13
CA ILE A 160 -30.51 10.82 5.58
C ILE A 160 -31.89 10.81 6.22
N VAL A 161 -32.07 9.94 7.20
CA VAL A 161 -33.25 9.92 8.07
C VAL A 161 -32.86 10.08 9.53
N ALA A 162 -33.70 10.74 10.30
CA ALA A 162 -33.55 10.92 11.73
C ALA A 162 -34.76 10.38 12.49
N THR A 163 -34.54 9.97 13.74
CA THR A 163 -35.60 9.49 14.63
C THR A 163 -35.46 10.11 16.02
N THR A 164 -36.58 10.17 16.74
CA THR A 164 -36.65 10.50 18.18
C THR A 164 -37.38 9.44 19.00
N ASP A 165 -37.82 8.35 18.37
CA ASP A 165 -38.65 7.29 18.94
C ASP A 165 -38.18 5.89 18.53
N ASN A 166 -36.86 5.73 18.38
CA ASN A 166 -36.22 4.46 18.02
C ASN A 166 -36.72 3.91 16.67
N TRP A 167 -36.75 4.72 15.63
CA TRP A 167 -37.18 4.35 14.28
C TRP A 167 -38.64 3.90 14.18
N SER A 168 -39.50 4.29 15.13
CA SER A 168 -40.95 4.07 15.01
C SER A 168 -41.56 5.08 14.05
N SER A 169 -41.01 6.29 14.04
CA SER A 169 -41.19 7.31 13.03
C SER A 169 -39.83 7.88 12.60
N VAL A 170 -39.80 8.46 11.40
CA VAL A 170 -38.60 9.09 10.85
C VAL A 170 -38.92 10.44 10.22
N THR A 171 -37.91 11.30 10.19
CA THR A 171 -37.89 12.55 9.44
C THR A 171 -36.77 12.50 8.42
N HIS A 172 -37.06 12.78 7.14
CA HIS A 172 -36.03 12.93 6.12
C HIS A 172 -35.31 14.26 6.30
N LEU A 173 -33.98 14.24 6.26
CA LEU A 173 -33.15 15.43 6.36
C LEU A 173 -32.53 15.73 4.99
N PRO A 174 -32.46 17.02 4.57
CA PRO A 174 -31.70 17.37 3.38
C PRO A 174 -30.22 17.03 3.60
N THR A 175 -29.53 16.65 2.53
CA THR A 175 -28.10 16.29 2.53
C THR A 175 -27.23 17.47 2.07
N PRO A 176 -25.89 17.39 2.23
CA PRO A 176 -24.98 18.34 1.59
C PRO A 176 -25.17 18.44 0.07
N LEU A 177 -25.48 17.33 -0.61
CA LEU A 177 -25.76 17.33 -2.05
C LEU A 177 -27.04 18.11 -2.38
N ASP A 178 -28.11 17.91 -1.62
CA ASP A 178 -29.39 18.61 -1.83
C ASP A 178 -29.26 20.13 -1.62
N GLN A 179 -28.25 20.55 -0.84
CA GLN A 179 -27.89 21.95 -0.61
C GLN A 179 -26.82 22.47 -1.59
N ASN A 180 -26.52 21.72 -2.66
CA ASN A 180 -25.55 22.07 -3.71
C ASN A 180 -24.11 22.31 -3.19
N LEU A 181 -23.71 21.64 -2.11
CA LEU A 181 -22.36 21.76 -1.54
C LEU A 181 -21.34 20.80 -2.19
N ILE A 182 -21.80 19.91 -3.07
CA ILE A 182 -21.01 18.92 -3.78
C ILE A 182 -21.14 19.18 -5.28
N LEU A 183 -19.98 19.30 -5.95
CA LEU A 183 -19.93 19.41 -7.41
C LEU A 183 -20.02 18.00 -8.01
N VAL A 184 -21.15 17.70 -8.64
CA VAL A 184 -21.32 16.44 -9.40
C VAL A 184 -20.92 16.70 -10.84
N ASN A 185 -19.78 16.15 -11.27
CA ASN A 185 -19.42 16.18 -12.68
C ASN A 185 -20.25 15.15 -13.43
N ARG A 186 -21.26 15.62 -14.20
CA ARG A 186 -22.16 14.74 -14.96
C ARG A 186 -21.51 14.15 -16.22
N GLU A 187 -20.38 14.70 -16.67
CA GLU A 187 -19.62 14.21 -17.83
C GLU A 187 -18.69 13.06 -17.45
N VAL A 188 -18.33 12.93 -16.16
CA VAL A 188 -17.63 11.78 -15.61
C VAL A 188 -18.69 10.81 -15.06
N GLN A 189 -18.92 9.68 -15.73
CA GLN A 189 -19.69 8.59 -15.15
C GLN A 189 -19.09 8.21 -13.78
N GLY A 190 -19.88 8.27 -12.71
CA GLY A 190 -19.50 7.69 -11.41
C GLY A 190 -19.00 8.62 -10.31
N THR A 191 -19.49 9.87 -10.19
CA THR A 191 -19.29 10.61 -8.91
C THR A 191 -19.99 9.84 -7.78
N ASP A 192 -19.23 9.31 -6.83
CA ASP A 192 -19.79 8.58 -5.68
C ASP A 192 -20.50 9.55 -4.73
N ILE A 193 -21.84 9.59 -4.80
CA ILE A 193 -22.69 10.44 -3.96
C ILE A 193 -23.05 9.79 -2.62
N ARG A 194 -22.48 8.61 -2.33
CA ARG A 194 -22.71 7.85 -1.11
C ARG A 194 -22.37 8.66 0.13
N ILE A 195 -23.21 8.52 1.15
CA ILE A 195 -22.89 8.93 2.51
C ILE A 195 -22.16 7.76 3.17
N SER A 196 -20.83 7.77 3.07
CA SER A 196 -19.99 6.67 3.52
C SER A 196 -19.88 6.58 5.04
N LYS A 197 -20.21 7.65 5.76
CA LYS A 197 -20.18 7.71 7.23
C LYS A 197 -21.13 8.79 7.74
N ILE A 198 -21.80 8.52 8.84
CA ILE A 198 -22.66 9.49 9.55
C ILE A 198 -22.48 9.31 11.06
N ALA A 199 -22.47 10.41 11.81
CA ALA A 199 -22.48 10.36 13.26
C ALA A 199 -23.26 11.52 13.89
N LEU A 200 -23.88 11.24 15.04
CA LEU A 200 -24.35 12.27 15.97
C LEU A 200 -23.21 12.67 16.89
N TRP A 201 -22.90 13.96 16.92
CA TRP A 201 -21.92 14.55 17.81
C TRP A 201 -22.55 15.68 18.61
N ASN A 202 -22.91 15.41 19.87
CA ASN A 202 -23.66 16.36 20.69
C ASN A 202 -24.95 16.86 19.99
N GLU A 203 -25.00 18.14 19.64
CA GLU A 203 -26.11 18.80 18.93
C GLU A 203 -25.90 18.90 17.41
N PHE A 204 -24.87 18.23 16.89
CA PHE A 204 -24.49 18.25 15.48
C PHE A 204 -24.66 16.87 14.83
N ILE A 205 -24.86 16.90 13.50
CA ILE A 205 -24.76 15.74 12.63
C ILE A 205 -23.52 15.96 11.76
N ILE A 206 -22.71 14.91 11.62
CA ILE A 206 -21.51 14.92 10.77
C ILE A 206 -21.66 13.81 9.75
N VAL A 207 -21.36 14.12 8.49
CA VAL A 207 -21.38 13.14 7.40
C VAL A 207 -20.08 13.19 6.60
N LYS A 208 -19.67 12.04 6.09
CA LYS A 208 -18.72 11.94 4.98
C LYS A 208 -19.51 11.59 3.73
N GLN A 209 -19.52 12.50 2.76
CA GLN A 209 -20.23 12.34 1.49
C GLN A 209 -19.35 12.79 0.33
N ALA A 210 -19.28 11.98 -0.74
CA ALA A 210 -18.41 12.23 -1.89
C ALA A 210 -16.97 12.56 -1.51
N GLY A 211 -16.43 11.83 -0.52
CA GLY A 211 -15.06 12.00 -0.02
C GLY A 211 -14.83 13.21 0.89
N ARG A 212 -15.83 14.06 1.14
CA ARG A 212 -15.71 15.27 1.97
C ARG A 212 -16.52 15.16 3.25
N VAL A 213 -16.04 15.81 4.32
CA VAL A 213 -16.74 15.85 5.61
C VAL A 213 -17.54 17.14 5.75
N PHE A 214 -18.80 17.01 6.14
CA PHE A 214 -19.73 18.11 6.38
C PHE A 214 -20.32 18.01 7.79
N ILE A 215 -20.72 19.16 8.33
CA ILE A 215 -21.35 19.28 9.65
C ILE A 215 -22.56 20.20 9.56
N THR A 216 -23.59 19.90 10.36
CA THR A 216 -24.79 20.73 10.53
C THR A 216 -25.24 20.69 12.00
N PRO A 217 -25.81 21.77 12.55
CA PRO A 217 -26.69 21.66 13.72
C PRO A 217 -27.85 20.68 13.42
N ARG A 218 -28.37 20.02 14.45
CA ARG A 218 -29.53 19.13 14.30
C ARG A 218 -30.83 19.85 13.96
N HIS A 219 -30.95 21.14 14.31
CA HIS A 219 -32.08 21.98 13.96
C HIS A 219 -31.73 23.48 14.03
N PRO A 220 -32.00 24.27 12.98
CA PRO A 220 -32.37 23.83 11.64
C PRO A 220 -31.19 23.15 10.93
N ILE A 221 -31.47 22.31 9.92
CA ILE A 221 -30.43 21.70 9.10
C ILE A 221 -29.83 22.74 8.16
N SER A 222 -28.54 23.00 8.32
CA SER A 222 -27.73 23.88 7.47
C SER A 222 -26.32 23.30 7.40
N TRP A 223 -26.05 22.58 6.32
CA TRP A 223 -24.76 21.93 6.12
C TRP A 223 -23.69 22.96 5.78
N ALA A 224 -22.51 22.75 6.33
CA ALA A 224 -21.28 23.42 5.93
C ALA A 224 -20.17 22.37 5.79
N PRO A 225 -19.20 22.58 4.90
CA PRO A 225 -17.95 21.83 4.96
C PRO A 225 -17.37 21.90 6.37
N PHE A 226 -16.81 20.80 6.86
CA PHE A 226 -16.07 20.84 8.10
C PHE A 226 -14.90 21.83 7.97
N HIS A 227 -14.60 22.59 9.03
CA HIS A 227 -13.70 23.75 8.95
C HIS A 227 -12.28 23.41 8.42
N TYR A 228 -11.84 22.16 8.58
CA TYR A 228 -10.60 21.64 8.04
C TYR A 228 -10.86 20.58 6.98
N ASP A 229 -9.86 20.34 6.14
CA ASP A 229 -9.86 19.22 5.21
C ASP A 229 -9.67 17.90 5.97
N ILE A 230 -10.77 17.45 6.59
CA ILE A 230 -10.86 16.20 7.33
C ILE A 230 -11.07 15.06 6.34
N TYR A 231 -10.19 14.07 6.41
CA TYR A 231 -10.29 12.85 5.64
C TYR A 231 -11.30 11.87 6.25
N ASP A 232 -11.21 11.62 7.56
CA ASP A 232 -12.16 10.77 8.30
C ASP A 232 -12.18 11.12 9.79
N PHE A 233 -13.21 10.69 10.52
CA PHE A 233 -13.44 11.03 11.92
C PHE A 233 -13.98 9.85 12.75
N ALA A 234 -13.83 9.90 14.07
CA ALA A 234 -14.45 8.97 15.00
C ALA A 234 -14.84 9.72 16.28
N ILE A 235 -15.89 9.26 16.96
CA ILE A 235 -16.37 9.86 18.21
C ILE A 235 -16.17 8.85 19.32
N ASP A 236 -15.54 9.28 20.40
CA ASP A 236 -15.48 8.49 21.63
C ASP A 236 -16.86 8.60 22.32
N ALA A 237 -17.57 7.48 22.41
CA ALA A 237 -18.94 7.45 22.90
C ALA A 237 -19.07 7.96 24.35
N ASN A 238 -18.06 7.74 25.18
CA ASN A 238 -18.08 8.07 26.60
C ASN A 238 -17.77 9.55 26.84
N THR A 239 -16.74 10.07 26.17
CA THR A 239 -16.26 11.44 26.37
C THR A 239 -16.91 12.45 25.44
N GLN A 240 -17.58 11.99 24.37
CA GLN A 240 -18.08 12.81 23.27
C GLN A 240 -16.99 13.67 22.59
N LYS A 241 -15.71 13.33 22.77
CA LYS A 241 -14.60 13.93 22.04
C LYS A 241 -14.61 13.38 20.62
N LEU A 242 -14.53 14.27 19.65
CA LEU A 242 -14.39 13.90 18.25
C LEU A 242 -12.90 13.89 17.87
N PHE A 243 -12.46 12.78 17.32
CA PHE A 243 -11.14 12.59 16.77
C PHE A 243 -11.24 12.65 15.25
N ALA A 244 -10.29 13.30 14.59
CA ALA A 244 -10.29 13.41 13.14
C ALA A 244 -8.89 13.29 12.56
N VAL A 245 -8.79 12.66 11.41
CA VAL A 245 -7.57 12.58 10.59
C VAL A 245 -7.73 13.57 9.44
N LYS A 246 -6.77 14.48 9.30
CA LYS A 246 -6.72 15.46 8.20
C LYS A 246 -6.22 14.81 6.90
N ALA A 247 -6.40 15.49 5.77
CA ALA A 247 -5.83 15.10 4.48
C ALA A 247 -4.29 15.03 4.49
N ASP A 248 -3.62 15.80 5.35
CA ASP A 248 -2.16 15.71 5.59
C ASP A 248 -1.77 14.62 6.61
N LEU A 249 -2.71 13.76 6.99
CA LEU A 249 -2.54 12.60 7.89
C LEU A 249 -2.23 12.96 9.34
N THR A 250 -2.32 14.23 9.74
CA THR A 250 -2.24 14.64 11.15
C THR A 250 -3.56 14.37 11.89
N VAL A 251 -3.48 14.14 13.21
CA VAL A 251 -4.64 13.79 14.04
C VAL A 251 -5.02 14.93 14.98
N LEU A 252 -6.30 15.30 14.93
CA LEU A 252 -6.93 16.32 15.74
C LEU A 252 -7.90 15.73 16.76
N ALA A 253 -8.06 16.43 17.88
CA ALA A 253 -9.15 16.23 18.83
C ALA A 253 -10.00 17.50 18.96
N PHE A 254 -11.32 17.34 18.92
CA PHE A 254 -12.31 18.40 19.01
C PHE A 254 -13.22 18.18 20.20
N THR A 255 -13.49 19.27 20.93
CA THR A 255 -14.53 19.32 21.98
C THR A 255 -15.76 20.12 21.54
N SER A 256 -15.61 20.96 20.51
CA SER A 256 -16.70 21.61 19.78
C SER A 256 -16.28 21.84 18.32
N PRO A 257 -17.19 22.20 17.40
CA PRO A 257 -16.84 22.42 15.99
C PRO A 257 -15.72 23.44 15.75
N ILE A 258 -15.48 24.34 16.71
CA ILE A 258 -14.45 25.38 16.64
C ILE A 258 -13.29 25.18 17.63
N ALA A 259 -13.47 24.36 18.66
CA ALA A 259 -12.47 24.15 19.71
C ALA A 259 -11.76 22.81 19.49
N PHE A 260 -10.49 22.88 19.09
CA PHE A 260 -9.68 21.70 18.77
C PHE A 260 -8.20 21.93 19.09
N HIS A 261 -7.46 20.83 19.13
CA HIS A 261 -6.00 20.86 19.19
C HIS A 261 -5.42 19.67 18.41
N ASN A 262 -4.19 19.83 17.93
CA ASN A 262 -3.42 18.70 17.44
C ASN A 262 -3.15 17.76 18.61
N LEU A 263 -3.55 16.50 18.51
CA LEU A 263 -3.25 15.53 19.56
C LEU A 263 -1.75 15.34 19.69
N ARG A 264 -1.07 15.29 18.53
CA ARG A 264 0.36 15.00 18.36
C ARG A 264 0.88 15.71 17.11
N ARG A 265 2.20 15.85 16.99
CA ARG A 265 2.84 16.47 15.80
C ARG A 265 3.08 15.45 14.69
N GLU A 266 3.20 14.20 15.07
CA GLU A 266 3.40 13.04 14.22
C GLU A 266 2.15 12.77 13.36
N ALA A 267 2.36 12.46 12.08
CA ALA A 267 1.30 12.10 11.13
C ALA A 267 1.26 10.58 10.91
N LEU A 268 0.11 10.06 10.51
CA LEU A 268 0.00 8.68 10.01
C LEU A 268 0.83 8.53 8.72
N SER A 269 1.31 7.32 8.43
CA SER A 269 2.09 7.07 7.20
C SER A 269 1.23 6.99 5.93
N CYS A 270 -0.06 6.70 6.06
CA CYS A 270 -1.01 6.70 4.96
C CYS A 270 -2.44 6.90 5.45
N HIS A 271 -3.38 7.08 4.53
CA HIS A 271 -4.80 7.23 4.83
C HIS A 271 -5.35 5.99 5.57
N PRO A 272 -6.13 6.20 6.65
CA PRO A 272 -6.82 5.13 7.34
C PRO A 272 -8.04 4.67 6.54
N PHE A 273 -8.34 3.37 6.54
CA PHE A 273 -9.61 2.88 5.99
C PHE A 273 -10.65 2.56 7.09
N ASP A 274 -10.22 2.43 8.35
CA ASP A 274 -11.11 2.35 9.51
C ASP A 274 -10.56 3.14 10.71
N LEU A 275 -11.47 3.74 11.48
CA LEU A 275 -11.19 4.56 12.65
C LEU A 275 -12.15 4.21 13.79
N LYS A 276 -11.62 4.07 15.01
CA LYS A 276 -12.42 3.89 16.22
C LYS A 276 -11.85 4.70 17.37
N ALA A 277 -12.69 5.42 18.11
CA ALA A 277 -12.28 6.16 19.29
C ALA A 277 -12.79 5.47 20.56
N VAL A 278 -11.90 5.15 21.48
CA VAL A 278 -12.19 4.49 22.76
C VAL A 278 -11.19 5.00 23.79
N ASN A 279 -11.65 5.23 25.03
CA ASN A 279 -10.81 5.64 26.16
C ASN A 279 -9.93 6.87 25.84
N ASN A 280 -10.54 7.91 25.24
CA ASN A 280 -9.88 9.16 24.88
C ASN A 280 -8.66 8.96 23.94
N SER A 281 -8.69 7.88 23.15
CA SER A 281 -7.67 7.55 22.16
C SER A 281 -8.32 7.24 20.82
N LEU A 282 -7.71 7.71 19.74
CA LEU A 282 -8.04 7.28 18.38
C LEU A 282 -7.23 6.03 18.03
N PHE A 283 -7.90 5.01 17.57
CA PHE A 283 -7.31 3.86 16.90
C PHE A 283 -7.55 3.98 15.40
N ALA A 284 -6.51 3.79 14.60
CA ALA A 284 -6.57 3.88 13.15
C ALA A 284 -5.95 2.64 12.50
N LEU A 285 -6.62 2.10 11.49
CA LEU A 285 -6.11 1.02 10.64
C LEU A 285 -5.86 1.56 9.24
N CYS A 286 -4.60 1.50 8.81
CA CYS A 286 -4.09 2.13 7.61
C CYS A 286 -3.98 1.14 6.44
N LEU A 287 -4.07 1.65 5.20
CA LEU A 287 -4.02 0.83 3.97
C LEU A 287 -2.72 0.02 3.79
N ASN A 288 -1.64 0.41 4.47
CA ASN A 288 -0.38 -0.34 4.52
C ASN A 288 -0.34 -1.37 5.66
N ASN A 289 -1.50 -1.72 6.22
CA ASN A 289 -1.70 -2.63 7.35
C ASN A 289 -1.10 -2.16 8.69
N GLU A 290 -0.76 -0.88 8.82
CA GLU A 290 -0.32 -0.32 10.10
C GLU A 290 -1.51 0.00 11.00
N VAL A 291 -1.33 -0.24 12.29
CA VAL A 291 -2.31 0.10 13.33
C VAL A 291 -1.70 1.18 14.21
N TYR A 292 -2.50 2.20 14.48
CA TYR A 292 -2.11 3.34 15.30
C TYR A 292 -2.99 3.44 16.54
N LYS A 293 -2.40 3.89 17.65
CA LYS A 293 -3.11 4.42 18.82
C LYS A 293 -2.58 5.83 19.07
N VAL A 294 -3.45 6.82 18.97
CA VAL A 294 -3.12 8.23 19.12
C VAL A 294 -3.95 8.82 20.26
N SER A 295 -3.26 9.30 21.29
CA SER A 295 -3.84 10.02 22.42
C SER A 295 -3.01 11.28 22.70
N GLU A 296 -3.45 12.10 23.65
CA GLU A 296 -2.69 13.28 24.10
C GLU A 296 -1.29 12.90 24.62
N SER A 297 -1.16 11.73 25.26
CA SER A 297 0.09 11.27 25.87
C SER A 297 0.94 10.35 24.99
N ARG A 298 0.36 9.62 24.04
CA ARG A 298 1.07 8.59 23.26
C ARG A 298 0.71 8.64 21.77
N PHE A 299 1.72 8.45 20.93
CA PHE A 299 1.57 8.13 19.51
C PHE A 299 2.23 6.77 19.28
N ILE A 300 1.44 5.71 19.15
CA ILE A 300 1.92 4.35 18.97
C ILE A 300 1.60 3.92 17.54
N ARG A 301 2.61 3.36 16.86
CA ARG A 301 2.51 2.78 15.52
C ARG A 301 3.00 1.35 15.61
N THR A 302 2.20 0.41 15.11
CA THR A 302 2.55 -1.01 15.04
C THR A 302 2.17 -1.59 13.69
N ARG A 303 2.74 -2.74 13.36
CA ARG A 303 2.25 -3.61 12.28
C ARG A 303 1.84 -4.94 12.88
N PRO A 304 0.57 -5.35 12.74
CA PRO A 304 0.11 -6.64 13.25
C PRO A 304 0.99 -7.77 12.74
N TYR A 305 1.37 -8.67 13.64
CA TYR A 305 1.99 -9.93 13.29
C TYR A 305 1.64 -10.98 14.32
N THR A 306 1.55 -12.21 13.85
CA THR A 306 1.31 -13.40 14.65
C THR A 306 2.51 -14.30 14.61
N LEU A 307 2.70 -15.05 15.69
CA LEU A 307 3.66 -16.16 15.78
C LEU A 307 2.96 -17.52 15.60
N ASP A 308 1.64 -17.51 15.49
CA ASP A 308 0.79 -18.71 15.50
C ASP A 308 0.44 -19.19 14.08
N LEU A 309 0.72 -18.38 13.06
CA LEU A 309 0.57 -18.75 11.64
C LEU A 309 1.90 -18.64 10.90
N ALA A 310 2.26 -19.74 10.24
CA ALA A 310 3.32 -19.72 9.24
C ALA A 310 2.89 -18.88 8.03
N ILE A 311 3.85 -18.17 7.44
CA ILE A 311 3.65 -17.44 6.19
C ILE A 311 4.18 -18.23 4.98
N PRO A 312 3.82 -17.85 3.75
CA PRO A 312 4.46 -18.37 2.54
C PRO A 312 5.97 -18.13 2.53
N GLU A 313 6.69 -18.89 1.70
CA GLU A 313 8.13 -18.73 1.53
C GLU A 313 8.51 -17.27 1.19
N PRO A 314 9.53 -16.69 1.87
CA PRO A 314 9.96 -15.32 1.60
C PRO A 314 10.51 -15.11 0.18
N THR A 315 10.53 -13.85 -0.27
CA THR A 315 11.02 -13.46 -1.61
C THR A 315 12.49 -13.84 -1.81
N PHE A 316 13.32 -13.63 -0.79
CA PHE A 316 14.71 -14.06 -0.76
C PHE A 316 14.89 -15.10 0.34
N VAL A 317 15.50 -16.23 0.01
CA VAL A 317 15.77 -17.33 0.94
C VAL A 317 17.27 -17.58 1.02
N MET A 318 17.75 -17.74 2.25
CA MET A 318 19.15 -17.98 2.61
C MET A 318 19.24 -19.19 3.52
N ARG A 319 20.38 -19.90 3.44
CA ARG A 319 20.61 -21.13 4.22
C ARG A 319 21.70 -20.93 5.25
N SER A 320 21.42 -21.31 6.49
CA SER A 320 22.37 -21.31 7.60
C SER A 320 22.42 -22.72 8.21
N GLY A 321 23.20 -23.61 7.60
CA GLY A 321 23.19 -25.04 7.94
C GLY A 321 21.81 -25.67 7.70
N LYS A 322 21.17 -26.17 8.77
CA LYS A 322 19.80 -26.74 8.71
C LYS A 322 18.71 -25.68 8.74
N THR A 323 19.00 -24.53 9.33
CA THR A 323 18.05 -23.42 9.48
C THR A 323 18.02 -22.58 8.21
N LYS A 324 16.86 -22.05 7.87
CA LYS A 324 16.69 -21.09 6.79
C LYS A 324 16.23 -19.76 7.33
N TRP A 325 16.63 -18.71 6.65
CA TRP A 325 16.17 -17.37 6.94
C TRP A 325 15.91 -16.65 5.63
N GLY A 326 15.02 -15.68 5.64
CA GLY A 326 14.54 -15.07 4.42
C GLY A 326 14.01 -13.67 4.62
N VAL A 327 13.81 -12.98 3.51
CA VAL A 327 13.43 -11.57 3.49
C VAL A 327 12.31 -11.35 2.48
N SER A 328 11.25 -10.68 2.91
CA SER A 328 10.20 -10.15 2.03
C SER A 328 9.84 -8.75 2.46
N GLY A 329 9.93 -7.80 1.52
CA GLY A 329 9.74 -6.39 1.83
C GLY A 329 10.73 -5.92 2.87
N ASP A 330 10.24 -5.38 3.99
CA ASP A 330 11.07 -4.91 5.11
C ASP A 330 11.07 -5.89 6.31
N GLN A 331 10.81 -7.17 6.06
CA GLN A 331 10.68 -8.17 7.12
C GLN A 331 11.68 -9.31 6.94
N ILE A 332 12.27 -9.75 8.05
CA ILE A 332 13.09 -10.95 8.15
C ILE A 332 12.25 -12.08 8.73
N TYR A 333 12.40 -13.28 8.15
CA TYR A 333 11.71 -14.50 8.55
C TYR A 333 12.71 -15.62 8.80
N MET A 334 12.33 -16.55 9.67
CA MET A 334 13.12 -17.74 10.02
C MET A 334 12.26 -19.00 9.84
N ALA A 335 12.91 -20.10 9.46
CA ALA A 335 12.37 -21.44 9.48
C ALA A 335 13.43 -22.40 10.02
N GLU A 336 13.07 -23.27 10.97
CA GLU A 336 14.03 -24.15 11.66
C GLU A 336 14.66 -25.18 10.71
N ASP A 337 13.88 -25.67 9.73
CA ASP A 337 14.31 -26.59 8.68
C ASP A 337 13.49 -26.48 7.38
N ASP A 338 13.75 -27.38 6.41
CA ASP A 338 13.05 -27.40 5.12
C ASP A 338 11.56 -27.81 5.21
N SER A 339 11.14 -28.43 6.32
CA SER A 339 9.75 -28.83 6.58
C SER A 339 8.99 -27.85 7.47
N SER A 340 9.69 -26.90 8.08
CA SER A 340 9.15 -25.92 9.01
C SER A 340 8.44 -24.78 8.30
N GLY A 341 7.38 -24.26 8.92
CA GLY A 341 6.75 -23.01 8.50
C GLY A 341 7.68 -21.81 8.70
N TRP A 342 7.44 -20.75 7.92
CA TRP A 342 8.18 -19.50 8.04
C TRP A 342 7.50 -18.55 9.02
N TYR A 343 8.27 -18.02 9.97
CA TYR A 343 7.77 -17.09 10.99
C TYR A 343 8.57 -15.80 10.99
N ARG A 344 7.92 -14.67 11.30
CA ARG A 344 8.57 -13.36 11.37
C ARG A 344 9.56 -13.34 12.54
N ASP A 345 10.81 -12.96 12.25
CA ASP A 345 11.86 -12.83 13.25
C ASP A 345 12.21 -11.38 13.55
N ASN A 346 12.27 -10.52 12.51
CA ASN A 346 12.70 -9.13 12.67
C ASN A 346 12.08 -8.20 11.61
N VAL A 347 12.16 -6.90 11.89
CA VAL A 347 11.65 -5.81 11.04
C VAL A 347 12.79 -4.86 10.72
N LEU A 348 12.98 -4.60 9.43
CA LEU A 348 13.95 -3.63 8.95
C LEU A 348 13.28 -2.26 8.83
N GLY A 349 14.08 -1.20 8.91
CA GLY A 349 13.64 0.17 8.68
C GLY A 349 13.53 0.54 7.20
N PHE A 350 13.74 -0.40 6.28
CA PHE A 350 13.80 -0.20 4.84
C PHE A 350 13.31 -1.43 4.09
N TYR A 351 12.78 -1.23 2.89
CA TYR A 351 12.34 -2.30 1.99
C TYR A 351 13.53 -2.97 1.33
N VAL A 352 13.61 -4.30 1.33
CA VAL A 352 14.69 -5.05 0.69
C VAL A 352 14.29 -5.41 -0.74
N SER A 353 15.07 -4.90 -1.67
CA SER A 353 14.91 -5.09 -3.11
C SER A 353 15.88 -6.11 -3.71
N GLY A 354 16.95 -6.44 -2.99
CA GLY A 354 17.93 -7.44 -3.40
C GLY A 354 18.70 -7.96 -2.19
N CYS A 355 19.21 -9.18 -2.31
CA CYS A 355 19.89 -9.86 -1.22
C CYS A 355 21.00 -10.77 -1.77
N LYS A 356 22.20 -10.69 -1.20
CA LYS A 356 23.31 -11.58 -1.49
C LYS A 356 23.86 -12.15 -0.20
N GLN A 357 23.69 -13.45 -0.02
CA GLN A 357 24.32 -14.15 1.09
C GLN A 357 25.84 -14.20 0.89
N ILE A 358 26.60 -13.84 1.93
CA ILE A 358 28.07 -13.88 1.92
C ILE A 358 28.63 -14.93 2.88
N SER A 359 27.84 -15.37 3.87
CA SER A 359 28.09 -16.53 4.70
C SER A 359 26.77 -17.10 5.22
N ASP A 360 26.80 -18.26 5.88
CA ASP A 360 25.61 -18.90 6.48
C ASP A 360 24.74 -17.92 7.30
N SER A 361 25.38 -17.00 8.02
CA SER A 361 24.71 -16.12 8.97
C SER A 361 24.67 -14.64 8.55
N VAL A 362 25.29 -14.28 7.43
CA VAL A 362 25.44 -12.87 7.00
C VAL A 362 25.05 -12.70 5.54
N ALA A 363 24.27 -11.65 5.27
CA ALA A 363 23.95 -11.23 3.92
C ALA A 363 24.08 -9.72 3.74
N ILE A 364 24.34 -9.33 2.50
CA ILE A 364 24.20 -7.96 2.04
C ILE A 364 22.76 -7.78 1.54
N LEU A 365 22.02 -6.90 2.19
CA LEU A 365 20.67 -6.49 1.80
C LEU A 365 20.76 -5.15 1.06
N TRP A 366 19.97 -4.98 0.01
CA TRP A 366 19.93 -3.76 -0.78
C TRP A 366 18.54 -3.15 -0.74
N ASP A 367 18.45 -1.84 -0.49
CA ASP A 367 17.16 -1.13 -0.35
C ASP A 367 16.42 -0.91 -1.67
N GLY A 368 17.08 -1.10 -2.81
CA GLY A 368 16.50 -0.78 -4.11
C GLY A 368 16.86 0.61 -4.62
N TYR A 369 17.56 1.39 -3.81
CA TYR A 369 18.06 2.73 -4.09
C TYR A 369 19.60 2.66 -4.08
N ASN A 370 20.27 3.32 -3.14
CA ASN A 370 21.72 3.50 -3.12
C ASN A 370 22.41 2.91 -1.89
N THR A 371 21.68 2.26 -0.99
CA THR A 371 22.26 1.79 0.27
C THR A 371 22.25 0.27 0.35
N ASN A 372 23.45 -0.28 0.52
CA ASN A 372 23.63 -1.67 0.90
C ASN A 372 23.75 -1.76 2.42
N TYR A 373 23.29 -2.86 2.99
CA TYR A 373 23.31 -3.11 4.42
C TYR A 373 23.90 -4.49 4.67
N LEU A 374 24.81 -4.58 5.63
CA LEU A 374 25.23 -5.86 6.19
C LEU A 374 24.24 -6.26 7.27
N TYR A 375 23.60 -7.42 7.10
CA TYR A 375 22.70 -7.99 8.08
C TYR A 375 23.26 -9.33 8.58
N SER A 376 23.26 -9.49 9.89
CA SER A 376 23.67 -10.69 10.62
C SER A 376 22.48 -11.26 11.37
N ILE A 377 22.19 -12.55 11.22
CA ILE A 377 21.10 -13.21 11.98
C ILE A 377 21.37 -13.28 13.49
N TYR A 378 22.63 -13.14 13.91
CA TYR A 378 23.00 -13.10 15.33
C TYR A 378 22.79 -11.72 15.94
N ASP A 379 23.25 -10.67 15.25
CA ASP A 379 23.14 -9.30 15.73
C ASP A 379 21.73 -8.74 15.53
N ARG A 380 20.99 -9.30 14.56
CA ARG A 380 19.63 -8.88 14.16
C ARG A 380 19.56 -7.39 13.81
N THR A 381 20.68 -6.83 13.33
CA THR A 381 20.78 -5.43 12.93
C THR A 381 21.32 -5.33 11.51
N ALA A 382 20.70 -4.46 10.71
CA ALA A 382 21.21 -4.05 9.42
C ALA A 382 22.07 -2.79 9.61
N THR A 383 23.33 -2.86 9.23
CA THR A 383 24.26 -1.72 9.27
C THR A 383 24.66 -1.31 7.86
N VAL A 384 24.81 -0.01 7.59
CA VAL A 384 25.22 0.46 6.26
C VAL A 384 26.53 -0.20 5.87
N TYR A 385 26.54 -0.82 4.69
CA TYR A 385 27.68 -1.52 4.13
C TYR A 385 28.15 -0.83 2.87
N VAL A 386 29.42 -0.44 2.86
CA VAL A 386 30.11 0.09 1.69
C VAL A 386 31.15 -0.94 1.26
N PRO A 387 31.02 -1.56 0.08
CA PRO A 387 32.04 -2.49 -0.42
C PRO A 387 33.39 -1.78 -0.52
N THR A 388 34.49 -2.42 -0.11
CA THR A 388 35.85 -1.90 -0.33
C THR A 388 36.48 -2.58 -1.54
N LEU A 389 36.87 -1.80 -2.56
CA LEU A 389 37.68 -2.27 -3.70
C LEU A 389 37.10 -3.48 -4.48
N SER A 390 35.78 -3.59 -4.55
CA SER A 390 35.05 -4.77 -5.07
C SER A 390 35.21 -5.06 -6.56
N LEU A 391 35.87 -4.19 -7.33
CA LEU A 391 36.13 -4.37 -8.76
C LEU A 391 37.59 -4.66 -9.10
N SER A 392 38.49 -4.68 -8.12
CA SER A 392 39.93 -4.71 -8.38
C SER A 392 40.36 -5.94 -9.18
N ASP A 393 39.82 -7.12 -8.86
CA ASP A 393 40.11 -8.37 -9.57
C ASP A 393 39.64 -8.31 -11.03
N PHE A 394 38.44 -7.74 -11.26
CA PHE A 394 37.88 -7.58 -12.60
C PHE A 394 38.70 -6.61 -13.45
N ILE A 395 39.05 -5.45 -12.88
CA ILE A 395 39.79 -4.36 -13.54
C ILE A 395 41.23 -4.77 -13.86
N GLY A 396 41.81 -5.69 -13.08
CA GLY A 396 43.16 -6.21 -13.29
C GLY A 396 43.37 -6.91 -14.64
N SER A 397 42.29 -7.29 -15.34
CA SER A 397 42.32 -7.83 -16.69
C SER A 397 41.69 -6.88 -17.71
N GLN A 398 42.20 -6.88 -18.93
CA GLN A 398 41.71 -5.98 -19.98
C GLN A 398 40.33 -6.38 -20.48
N MET A 399 39.50 -5.40 -20.82
CA MET A 399 38.16 -5.62 -21.37
C MET A 399 38.20 -6.41 -22.69
N ALA A 400 37.41 -7.47 -22.79
CA ALA A 400 37.22 -8.28 -24.00
C ALA A 400 35.98 -7.83 -24.80
N SER A 401 34.86 -7.57 -24.11
CA SER A 401 33.62 -7.14 -24.74
C SER A 401 32.74 -6.32 -23.79
N LEU A 402 31.81 -5.60 -24.40
CA LEU A 402 30.77 -4.82 -23.72
C LEU A 402 29.47 -5.08 -24.47
N SER A 403 28.37 -5.34 -23.76
CA SER A 403 27.04 -5.30 -24.35
C SER A 403 26.11 -4.40 -23.55
N ILE A 404 25.31 -3.63 -24.28
CA ILE A 404 24.26 -2.79 -23.72
C ILE A 404 22.94 -3.36 -24.22
N SER A 405 22.05 -3.71 -23.30
CA SER A 405 20.76 -4.31 -23.63
C SER A 405 19.61 -3.67 -22.86
N SER A 406 18.50 -3.42 -23.56
CA SER A 406 17.22 -3.07 -22.96
C SER A 406 16.26 -4.23 -23.14
N VAL A 407 15.77 -4.81 -22.04
CA VAL A 407 14.86 -5.95 -22.04
C VAL A 407 13.51 -5.53 -21.47
N SER A 408 12.45 -5.83 -22.20
CA SER A 408 11.06 -5.74 -21.74
C SER A 408 10.50 -7.14 -21.57
N SER A 409 10.12 -7.50 -20.35
CA SER A 409 9.56 -8.81 -20.03
C SER A 409 8.25 -8.69 -19.26
N GLY A 410 7.22 -9.39 -19.70
CA GLY A 410 5.92 -9.48 -19.04
C GLY A 410 5.18 -10.77 -19.43
N CYS A 411 3.95 -10.94 -18.97
CA CYS A 411 3.18 -12.17 -19.20
C CYS A 411 3.05 -12.55 -20.69
N PHE A 412 3.12 -11.57 -21.60
CA PHE A 412 2.91 -11.78 -23.03
C PHE A 412 4.07 -11.36 -23.93
N ASN A 413 5.11 -10.68 -23.42
CA ASN A 413 6.25 -10.20 -24.20
C ASN A 413 7.61 -10.53 -23.59
N HIS A 414 8.59 -10.80 -24.46
CA HIS A 414 10.01 -10.83 -24.15
C HIS A 414 10.73 -10.21 -25.33
N ASP A 415 11.11 -8.95 -25.17
CA ASP A 415 11.63 -8.10 -26.22
C ASP A 415 13.01 -7.58 -25.77
N ASP A 416 14.05 -7.77 -26.58
CA ASP A 416 15.43 -7.40 -26.28
C ASP A 416 16.06 -6.55 -27.39
N ASP A 417 16.50 -5.34 -27.04
CA ASP A 417 17.28 -4.46 -27.89
C ASP A 417 18.73 -4.50 -27.41
N ILE A 418 19.66 -5.00 -28.23
CA ILE A 418 21.03 -5.30 -27.83
C ILE A 418 22.03 -4.68 -28.81
N VAL A 419 23.07 -4.05 -28.26
CA VAL A 419 24.29 -3.69 -28.98
C VAL A 419 25.48 -4.38 -28.33
N VAL A 420 26.27 -5.09 -29.11
CA VAL A 420 27.50 -5.76 -28.66
C VAL A 420 28.71 -5.07 -29.27
N TYR A 421 29.68 -4.76 -28.42
CA TYR A 421 30.98 -4.21 -28.77
C TYR A 421 32.06 -5.24 -28.49
N ASN A 422 32.86 -5.56 -29.50
CA ASN A 422 33.97 -6.48 -29.39
C ASN A 422 35.29 -5.73 -29.49
N ARG A 423 36.29 -6.21 -28.76
CA ARG A 423 37.61 -5.59 -28.80
C ARG A 423 38.30 -5.84 -30.13
N THR A 424 38.81 -4.77 -30.73
CA THR A 424 39.63 -4.81 -31.94
C THR A 424 41.12 -4.80 -31.60
N LYS A 425 41.96 -5.17 -32.57
CA LYS A 425 43.42 -5.24 -32.41
C LYS A 425 44.08 -3.90 -32.03
N ASP A 426 43.42 -2.79 -32.33
CA ASP A 426 43.85 -1.43 -31.98
C ASP A 426 43.50 -1.02 -30.54
N GLY A 427 42.91 -1.93 -29.75
CA GLY A 427 42.55 -1.68 -28.36
C GLY A 427 41.24 -0.90 -28.17
N THR A 428 40.42 -0.71 -29.22
CA THR A 428 39.08 -0.14 -29.10
C THR A 428 38.00 -1.22 -29.01
N LEU A 429 36.84 -0.90 -28.45
CA LEU A 429 35.63 -1.72 -28.47
C LEU A 429 34.75 -1.22 -29.61
N GLN A 430 34.46 -2.05 -30.61
CA GLN A 430 33.69 -1.63 -31.79
C GLN A 430 32.42 -2.45 -31.94
N SER A 431 31.34 -1.77 -32.33
CA SER A 431 30.11 -2.37 -32.81
C SER A 431 29.84 -1.92 -34.25
N THR A 432 29.35 -2.84 -35.07
CA THR A 432 28.90 -2.55 -36.45
C THR A 432 27.40 -2.73 -36.64
N ASN A 433 26.74 -3.42 -35.68
CA ASN A 433 25.37 -3.86 -35.78
C ASN A 433 24.68 -3.72 -34.42
N ALA A 434 23.41 -3.32 -34.43
CA ALA A 434 22.49 -3.45 -33.31
C ALA A 434 21.41 -4.47 -33.66
N SER A 435 20.90 -5.20 -32.66
CA SER A 435 19.79 -6.13 -32.86
C SER A 435 18.58 -5.71 -32.04
N ILE A 436 17.41 -5.77 -32.65
CA ILE A 436 16.11 -5.68 -31.99
C ILE A 436 15.49 -7.05 -32.15
N ARG A 437 15.23 -7.75 -31.05
CA ARG A 437 14.39 -8.95 -31.10
C ARG A 437 13.09 -8.70 -30.36
N ARG A 438 12.07 -9.25 -30.99
CA ARG A 438 10.71 -9.32 -30.51
C ARG A 438 10.31 -10.78 -30.55
N LYS A 439 9.29 -11.16 -29.78
CA LYS A 439 8.84 -12.56 -29.60
C LYS A 439 8.78 -13.44 -30.86
N THR A 440 8.54 -12.86 -32.04
CA THR A 440 8.41 -13.58 -33.33
C THR A 440 9.41 -13.18 -34.41
N ASN A 441 10.29 -12.18 -34.17
CA ASN A 441 11.21 -11.71 -35.22
C ASN A 441 12.45 -11.01 -34.64
N SER A 442 13.60 -11.22 -35.29
CA SER A 442 14.87 -10.53 -34.98
C SER A 442 15.27 -9.66 -36.18
N LYS A 443 15.53 -8.38 -35.94
CA LYS A 443 16.04 -7.44 -36.96
C LYS A 443 17.41 -6.92 -36.56
N PHE A 444 18.32 -6.87 -37.53
CA PHE A 444 19.64 -6.25 -37.37
C PHE A 444 19.70 -4.94 -38.14
N PHE A 445 20.31 -3.93 -37.53
CA PHE A 445 20.49 -2.61 -38.12
C PHE A 445 21.97 -2.25 -38.11
N ARG A 446 22.41 -1.53 -39.14
CA ARG A 446 23.77 -0.99 -39.17
C ARG A 446 23.91 0.06 -38.08
N PHE A 447 24.84 -0.18 -37.17
CA PHE A 447 25.14 0.71 -36.06
C PHE A 447 26.65 0.72 -35.86
N ARG A 448 27.32 1.78 -36.31
CA ARG A 448 28.78 1.90 -36.19
C ARG A 448 29.12 2.83 -35.05
N ASN A 449 29.73 2.27 -34.01
CA ASN A 449 30.19 3.03 -32.87
C ASN A 449 31.44 2.37 -32.28
N SER A 450 32.34 3.18 -31.75
CA SER A 450 33.56 2.72 -31.10
C SER A 450 33.76 3.40 -29.76
N ILE A 451 34.28 2.64 -28.79
CA ILE A 451 34.53 3.06 -27.42
C ILE A 451 35.98 2.77 -27.09
N ARG A 452 36.68 3.74 -26.49
CA ARG A 452 38.07 3.53 -26.05
C ARG A 452 38.07 2.73 -24.75
N VAL A 453 38.77 1.59 -24.74
CA VAL A 453 38.90 0.72 -23.57
C VAL A 453 39.45 1.47 -22.35
N ASP A 454 40.42 2.37 -22.54
CA ASP A 454 40.98 3.20 -21.45
C ASP A 454 39.94 4.12 -20.80
N SER A 455 38.90 4.53 -21.53
CA SER A 455 37.85 5.39 -20.95
C SER A 455 36.90 4.58 -20.08
N LEU A 456 36.65 3.33 -20.47
CA LEU A 456 35.84 2.40 -19.71
C LEU A 456 36.57 1.90 -18.46
N HIS A 457 37.86 1.55 -18.58
CA HIS A 457 38.69 1.21 -17.41
C HIS A 457 38.73 2.34 -16.39
N ARG A 458 39.00 3.58 -16.81
CA ARG A 458 38.99 4.73 -15.90
C ARG A 458 37.64 4.93 -15.20
N ALA A 459 36.53 4.73 -15.89
CA ALA A 459 35.21 4.82 -15.27
C ALA A 459 35.00 3.73 -14.21
N LEU A 460 35.47 2.50 -14.46
CA LEU A 460 35.41 1.42 -13.49
C LEU A 460 36.37 1.65 -12.31
N ASP A 461 37.57 2.20 -12.56
CA ASP A 461 38.51 2.60 -11.51
C ASP A 461 37.93 3.69 -10.61
N ASP A 462 37.28 4.70 -11.19
CA ASP A 462 36.60 5.77 -10.44
C ASP A 462 35.50 5.19 -9.55
N ILE A 463 34.70 4.24 -10.06
CA ILE A 463 33.68 3.51 -9.29
C ILE A 463 34.33 2.66 -8.19
N ASN A 464 35.39 1.92 -8.51
CA ASN A 464 36.09 1.05 -7.56
C ASN A 464 36.73 1.85 -6.40
N SER A 465 37.21 3.06 -6.71
CA SER A 465 37.82 3.98 -5.75
C SER A 465 36.80 4.75 -4.91
N SER A 466 35.53 4.78 -5.34
CA SER A 466 34.46 5.52 -4.67
C SER A 466 33.09 4.82 -4.82
N PRO A 467 32.94 3.59 -4.31
CA PRO A 467 31.78 2.74 -4.59
C PRO A 467 30.46 3.26 -3.97
N ALA A 468 30.52 4.20 -3.02
CA ALA A 468 29.35 4.86 -2.45
C ALA A 468 28.93 6.14 -3.20
N THR A 469 29.72 6.61 -4.17
CA THR A 469 29.49 7.90 -4.83
C THR A 469 28.69 7.70 -6.12
N ILE A 470 27.47 8.27 -6.15
CA ILE A 470 26.69 8.37 -7.38
C ILE A 470 27.37 9.40 -8.30
N PRO A 471 27.63 9.07 -9.58
CA PRO A 471 28.19 10.03 -10.52
C PRO A 471 27.24 11.21 -10.74
N SER A 472 27.76 12.44 -10.67
CA SER A 472 27.07 13.64 -11.11
C SER A 472 27.00 13.70 -12.64
N ILE A 473 26.14 14.57 -13.18
CA ILE A 473 26.09 14.80 -14.64
C ILE A 473 27.44 15.29 -15.18
N ARG A 474 28.23 15.98 -14.34
CA ARG A 474 29.56 16.47 -14.67
C ARG A 474 30.59 15.34 -14.78
N ASN A 475 30.40 14.23 -14.07
CA ASN A 475 31.29 13.06 -14.17
C ASN A 475 31.25 12.41 -15.55
N PHE A 476 30.14 12.56 -16.30
CA PHE A 476 30.01 12.05 -17.67
C PHE A 476 30.79 12.86 -18.72
N ARG A 477 31.37 14.01 -18.35
CA ARG A 477 32.23 14.86 -19.21
C ARG A 477 31.63 15.14 -20.59
N ILE A 478 30.33 15.41 -20.64
CA ILE A 478 29.56 15.63 -21.88
C ILE A 478 30.19 16.79 -22.68
N THR A 479 30.75 16.46 -23.84
CA THR A 479 31.49 17.41 -24.67
C THR A 479 30.56 18.25 -25.56
N SER A 480 31.07 19.34 -26.11
CA SER A 480 30.33 20.12 -27.13
C SER A 480 29.97 19.28 -28.35
N ARG A 481 30.77 18.26 -28.67
CA ARG A 481 30.48 17.32 -29.76
C ARG A 481 29.30 16.43 -29.44
N ASP A 482 29.20 15.93 -28.22
CA ASP A 482 28.07 15.09 -27.78
C ASP A 482 26.75 15.88 -27.84
N ARG A 483 26.78 17.13 -27.39
CA ARG A 483 25.64 18.06 -27.47
C ARG A 483 25.22 18.31 -28.92
N SER A 484 26.18 18.53 -29.83
CA SER A 484 25.90 18.68 -31.25
C SER A 484 25.30 17.42 -31.87
N ASN A 485 25.81 16.23 -31.51
CA ASN A 485 25.29 14.96 -32.00
C ASN A 485 23.85 14.72 -31.50
N TYR A 486 23.57 15.02 -30.23
CA TYR A 486 22.23 14.94 -29.67
C TYR A 486 21.25 15.84 -30.43
N LEU A 487 21.61 17.10 -30.68
CA LEU A 487 20.75 18.02 -31.45
C LEU A 487 20.51 17.53 -32.88
N THR A 488 21.52 16.94 -33.51
CA THR A 488 21.37 16.31 -34.84
C THR A 488 20.39 15.14 -34.80
N MET A 489 20.47 14.29 -33.77
CA MET A 489 19.51 13.21 -33.56
C MET A 489 18.08 13.74 -33.34
N VAL A 490 17.91 14.78 -32.52
CA VAL A 490 16.60 15.43 -32.30
C VAL A 490 16.05 15.97 -33.62
N ASP A 491 16.88 16.63 -34.43
CA ASP A 491 16.47 17.13 -35.75
C ASP A 491 16.02 15.98 -36.68
N GLU A 492 16.73 14.86 -36.67
CA GLU A 492 16.36 13.66 -37.45
C GLU A 492 15.05 13.04 -36.97
N ILE A 493 14.85 12.92 -35.66
CA ILE A 493 13.58 12.44 -35.08
C ILE A 493 12.43 13.39 -35.46
N VAL A 494 12.62 14.71 -35.34
CA VAL A 494 11.62 15.71 -35.73
C VAL A 494 11.30 15.64 -37.23
N ARG A 495 12.31 15.43 -38.07
CA ARG A 495 12.14 15.25 -39.53
C ARG A 495 11.38 13.96 -39.84
N ASN A 496 11.66 12.88 -39.13
CA ASN A 496 11.08 11.54 -39.37
C ASN A 496 9.70 11.35 -38.71
N ASN A 497 9.40 12.02 -37.60
CA ASN A 497 8.08 11.99 -36.95
C ASN A 497 6.97 12.61 -37.80
N LYS A 498 7.30 13.40 -38.83
CA LYS A 498 6.33 13.82 -39.85
C LYS A 498 5.78 12.65 -40.70
N LYS A 499 6.39 11.46 -40.64
CA LYS A 499 6.05 10.32 -41.51
C LYS A 499 5.24 9.19 -40.83
N TYR A 500 5.07 9.21 -39.51
CA TYR A 500 4.52 8.06 -38.75
C TYR A 500 3.26 8.35 -37.91
N ASN A 501 2.73 9.58 -37.92
CA ASN A 501 1.54 9.92 -37.14
C ASN A 501 0.24 9.76 -37.95
N GLU A 502 -0.28 8.52 -38.04
CA GLU A 502 -1.73 8.31 -38.21
C GLU A 502 -2.45 8.05 -36.88
N PHE A 503 -1.73 7.70 -35.80
CA PHE A 503 -2.34 7.45 -34.48
C PHE A 503 -1.40 7.77 -33.31
N ALA A 504 -1.33 9.04 -32.88
CA ALA A 504 -1.02 9.44 -31.50
C ALA A 504 -1.09 10.98 -31.34
N GLU A 505 -2.11 11.46 -30.64
CA GLU A 505 -2.18 12.82 -30.10
C GLU A 505 -1.25 12.96 -28.88
N THR A 506 0.06 12.90 -29.08
CA THR A 506 1.02 13.43 -28.09
C THR A 506 1.83 14.54 -28.73
N SER A 507 1.69 15.75 -28.18
CA SER A 507 2.44 16.92 -28.64
C SER A 507 3.92 16.67 -28.39
N PHE A 508 4.69 16.39 -29.45
CA PHE A 508 6.14 16.34 -29.37
C PHE A 508 6.64 17.76 -29.02
N ASP A 509 6.96 18.00 -27.74
CA ASP A 509 7.46 19.28 -27.27
C ASP A 509 8.92 19.47 -27.69
N LYS A 510 9.11 19.99 -28.90
CA LYS A 510 10.41 20.32 -29.45
C LYS A 510 11.22 21.20 -28.49
N SER A 511 10.56 22.18 -27.86
CA SER A 511 11.24 23.19 -27.05
C SER A 511 11.99 22.56 -25.88
N PHE A 512 11.38 21.56 -25.25
CA PHE A 512 12.03 20.75 -24.22
C PHE A 512 13.31 20.08 -24.75
N TYR A 513 13.23 19.28 -25.82
CA TYR A 513 14.39 18.54 -26.33
C TYR A 513 15.54 19.46 -26.79
N TYR A 514 15.25 20.58 -27.46
CA TYR A 514 16.30 21.54 -27.84
C TYR A 514 16.93 22.24 -26.63
N SER A 515 16.22 22.33 -25.50
CA SER A 515 16.75 22.94 -24.27
C SER A 515 17.63 22.01 -23.43
N VAL A 516 17.54 20.69 -23.61
CA VAL A 516 18.25 19.69 -22.80
C VAL A 516 19.75 19.98 -22.68
N PRO A 517 20.51 20.30 -23.75
CA PRO A 517 21.94 20.59 -23.62
C PRO A 517 22.25 21.70 -22.61
N ASN A 518 21.42 22.75 -22.53
CA ASN A 518 21.63 23.85 -21.60
C ASN A 518 21.22 23.48 -20.17
N ILE A 519 20.20 22.63 -20.03
CA ILE A 519 19.74 22.14 -18.73
C ILE A 519 20.84 21.31 -18.05
N LEU A 520 21.62 20.53 -18.80
CA LEU A 520 22.69 19.67 -18.25
C LEU A 520 23.73 20.42 -17.41
N ASP A 521 23.97 21.71 -17.69
CA ASP A 521 24.95 22.51 -16.93
C ASP A 521 24.41 23.02 -15.60
N SER A 522 23.08 23.13 -15.48
CA SER A 522 22.37 23.68 -14.33
C SER A 522 21.62 22.62 -13.51
N LEU A 523 21.62 21.36 -13.97
CA LEU A 523 20.93 20.27 -13.31
C LEU A 523 21.57 19.95 -11.95
N PRO A 524 20.83 19.98 -10.83
CA PRO A 524 21.33 19.56 -9.54
C PRO A 524 21.60 18.04 -9.48
N ASP A 525 22.64 17.63 -8.77
CA ASP A 525 22.98 16.21 -8.57
C ASP A 525 21.85 15.43 -7.88
N SER A 526 21.02 16.11 -7.09
CA SER A 526 19.83 15.54 -6.45
C SER A 526 18.77 15.10 -7.46
N ILE A 527 18.61 15.84 -8.57
CA ILE A 527 17.66 15.47 -9.64
C ILE A 527 18.17 14.26 -10.40
N LEU A 528 19.46 14.21 -10.72
CA LEU A 528 20.05 13.04 -11.36
C LEU A 528 19.93 11.80 -10.45
N THR A 529 20.20 11.97 -9.16
CA THR A 529 20.01 10.91 -8.16
C THR A 529 18.57 10.42 -8.17
N GLN A 530 17.59 11.34 -8.12
CA GLN A 530 16.17 11.00 -8.17
C GLN A 530 15.79 10.25 -9.45
N VAL A 531 16.31 10.67 -10.62
CA VAL A 531 16.05 10.00 -11.91
C VAL A 531 16.64 8.59 -11.91
N LEU A 532 17.91 8.45 -11.55
CA LEU A 532 18.60 7.15 -11.53
C LEU A 532 18.05 6.21 -10.45
N SER A 533 17.51 6.74 -9.36
CA SER A 533 16.93 5.97 -8.26
C SER A 533 15.42 5.75 -8.40
N SER A 534 14.75 6.41 -9.35
CA SER A 534 13.31 6.26 -9.56
C SER A 534 13.01 4.97 -10.30
N ARG A 535 12.13 4.15 -9.72
CA ARG A 535 11.46 3.07 -10.45
C ARG A 535 10.28 3.68 -11.19
N GLU A 536 10.26 3.62 -12.52
CA GLU A 536 9.05 3.92 -13.27
C GLU A 536 7.96 2.94 -12.85
N ARG A 537 6.94 3.43 -12.13
CA ARG A 537 5.76 2.65 -11.76
C ARG A 537 4.77 2.68 -12.91
N PHE A 538 4.91 1.76 -13.85
CA PHE A 538 3.83 1.49 -14.80
C PHE A 538 2.77 0.60 -14.15
N ALA A 539 1.49 0.89 -14.41
CA ALA A 539 0.40 -0.04 -14.14
C ALA A 539 0.38 -1.16 -15.22
N SER A 540 1.50 -1.87 -15.37
CA SER A 540 1.71 -2.91 -16.38
C SER A 540 2.39 -4.12 -15.75
N THR A 541 2.12 -5.31 -16.28
CA THR A 541 2.82 -6.56 -15.92
C THR A 541 4.18 -6.68 -16.60
N SER A 542 4.55 -5.72 -17.45
CA SER A 542 5.85 -5.66 -18.11
C SER A 542 6.87 -4.88 -17.28
N SER A 543 8.02 -5.50 -17.03
CA SER A 543 9.19 -4.88 -16.44
C SER A 543 10.18 -4.47 -17.53
N TYR A 544 10.83 -3.32 -17.37
CA TYR A 544 11.88 -2.82 -18.25
C TYR A 544 13.20 -2.82 -17.49
N THR A 545 14.22 -3.47 -18.05
CA THR A 545 15.55 -3.51 -17.47
C THR A 545 16.56 -3.09 -18.52
N MET A 546 17.40 -2.11 -18.16
CA MET A 546 18.58 -1.76 -18.93
C MET A 546 19.79 -2.42 -18.28
N THR A 547 20.59 -3.15 -19.04
CA THR A 547 21.76 -3.88 -18.56
C THR A 547 22.99 -3.49 -19.37
N VAL A 548 24.05 -3.16 -18.66
CA VAL A 548 25.40 -3.08 -19.21
C VAL A 548 26.17 -4.30 -18.72
N LYS A 549 26.55 -5.18 -19.64
CA LYS A 549 27.38 -6.36 -19.35
C LYS A 549 28.79 -6.11 -19.88
N LEU A 550 29.77 -6.30 -19.02
CA LEU A 550 31.19 -6.13 -19.28
C LEU A 550 31.87 -7.49 -19.11
N VAL A 551 32.74 -7.87 -20.03
CA VAL A 551 33.49 -9.13 -19.96
C VAL A 551 34.97 -8.81 -20.14
N ASN A 552 35.82 -9.26 -19.21
CA ASN A 552 37.27 -9.11 -19.32
C ASN A 552 37.90 -10.33 -20.05
N ASN A 553 39.21 -10.28 -20.31
CA ASN A 553 39.92 -11.35 -21.02
C ASN A 553 40.03 -12.66 -20.22
N ASN A 554 39.78 -12.63 -18.90
CA ASN A 554 39.75 -13.83 -18.07
C ASN A 554 38.41 -14.57 -18.18
N GLY A 555 37.40 -13.96 -18.81
CA GLY A 555 36.03 -14.47 -18.87
C GLY A 555 35.16 -13.98 -17.71
N ASP A 556 35.70 -13.19 -16.78
CA ASP A 556 34.91 -12.61 -15.69
C ASP A 556 33.85 -11.69 -16.28
N THR A 557 32.64 -11.76 -15.72
CA THR A 557 31.52 -10.93 -16.15
C THR A 557 31.09 -9.98 -15.04
N LEU A 558 30.90 -8.72 -15.42
CA LEU A 558 30.37 -7.65 -14.58
C LEU A 558 29.05 -7.16 -15.18
N PHE A 559 27.98 -7.22 -14.39
CA PHE A 559 26.65 -6.72 -14.76
C PHE A 559 26.34 -5.40 -14.03
N CYS A 560 25.83 -4.41 -14.77
CA CYS A 560 25.29 -3.17 -14.24
C CYS A 560 23.85 -2.98 -14.75
N ASN A 561 22.84 -3.23 -13.92
CA ASN A 561 21.42 -3.16 -14.33
C ASN A 561 20.76 -1.87 -13.82
N SER A 562 19.80 -1.27 -14.52
CA SER A 562 18.95 -0.17 -14.00
C SER A 562 17.64 -0.72 -13.42
N PRO A 563 17.14 -0.26 -12.24
CA PRO A 563 17.68 0.81 -11.37
C PRO A 563 18.77 0.34 -10.39
N GLN A 564 19.33 -0.86 -10.59
CA GLN A 564 20.41 -1.45 -9.78
C GLN A 564 21.82 -0.84 -10.05
N LEU A 565 21.90 0.30 -10.76
CA LEU A 565 23.06 0.61 -11.64
C LEU A 565 24.34 0.93 -10.87
N LEU A 566 24.29 1.04 -9.54
CA LEU A 566 25.43 1.48 -8.73
C LEU A 566 25.64 0.72 -7.41
N SER A 567 24.84 -0.29 -7.07
CA SER A 567 24.98 -1.01 -5.78
C SER A 567 25.06 -2.53 -5.89
N TRP A 568 24.67 -3.11 -7.04
CA TRP A 568 24.75 -4.54 -7.30
C TRP A 568 25.69 -4.82 -8.46
N ILE A 569 26.92 -5.14 -8.11
CA ILE A 569 27.94 -5.69 -9.00
C ILE A 569 28.04 -7.17 -8.64
N SER A 570 27.44 -8.05 -9.44
CA SER A 570 27.64 -9.49 -9.31
C SER A 570 28.79 -9.91 -10.23
N LEU A 571 29.90 -10.36 -9.63
CA LEU A 571 30.93 -11.11 -10.33
C LEU A 571 30.46 -12.57 -10.43
N GLU A 572 30.27 -13.06 -11.65
CA GLU A 572 30.14 -14.50 -11.92
C GLU A 572 31.44 -14.97 -12.57
N SER A 573 32.16 -15.88 -11.89
CA SER A 573 33.23 -16.66 -12.50
C SER A 573 32.61 -17.85 -13.22
N SER A 574 33.02 -18.12 -14.47
CA SER A 574 32.71 -19.39 -15.12
C SER A 574 33.41 -20.54 -14.37
N MET A 575 32.69 -21.20 -13.47
CA MET A 575 33.04 -22.58 -13.08
C MET A 575 32.54 -23.49 -14.19
N GLU A 576 33.37 -23.68 -15.22
CA GLU A 576 33.35 -24.92 -15.99
C GLU A 576 34.21 -25.94 -15.24
N ASP A 577 33.57 -27.02 -14.78
CA ASP A 577 34.15 -28.36 -14.75
C ASP A 577 33.38 -29.20 -15.77
#